data_AF-A0A8E0RYN3-F1
#
_entry.id   AF-A0A8E0RYN3-F1
#
_cell.length_a   1.000
_cell.length_b   1.000
_cell.length_c   1.000
_cell.angle_alpha   90.00
_cell.angle_beta   90.00
_cell.angle_gamma   90.00
#
_symmetry.space_group_name_H-M   'P 1'
#
loop_
_entity.id
_entity.type
_entity.pdbx_description
1 polymer ?
#
loop_
_entity_poly.entity_id
_entity_poly.type
_entity_poly.pdbx_seq_one_letter_code
_entity_poly.pdbx_strand_id
1 'polypeptide(L)'
;MSFVNGRLAKAYAAAHGMEQDAAISEIVSKIENTTPVPHGATKVSSDATTSRLTDVKGFTGSHKERFDAATGRGRGLEGRTDKPPAFTATGISAPRK
;
A
#
# COMPACT_ATOMS: atom_id res chain seq x y z
N MET A 1 2.19 14.88 1.01
CA MET A 1 2.54 15.67 2.20
C MET A 1 1.36 16.31 2.94
N SER A 2 0.11 16.19 2.46
CA SER A 2 -1.07 16.79 3.12
C SER A 2 -1.32 16.31 4.56
N PHE A 3 -1.02 15.03 4.85
CA PHE A 3 -1.14 14.49 6.20
C PHE A 3 -0.12 15.10 7.18
N VAL A 4 1.15 15.17 6.76
CA VAL A 4 2.26 15.71 7.58
C VAL A 4 2.06 17.20 7.83
N ASN A 5 1.85 17.98 6.77
CA ASN A 5 1.76 19.43 6.87
C ASN A 5 0.43 19.91 7.48
N GLY A 6 -0.60 19.07 7.45
CA GLY A 6 -1.94 19.39 7.96
C GLY A 6 -2.15 18.83 9.37
N ARG A 7 -2.87 17.70 9.43
CA ARG A 7 -3.38 17.15 10.69
C ARG A 7 -2.27 16.79 11.68
N LEU A 8 -1.16 16.22 11.20
CA LEU A 8 -0.06 15.79 12.06
C LEU A 8 0.69 16.99 12.65
N ALA A 9 1.13 17.94 11.81
CA ALA A 9 1.82 19.15 12.27
C ALA A 9 0.97 19.96 13.24
N LYS A 10 -0.34 20.11 12.99
CA LYS A 10 -1.24 20.82 13.91
C LYS A 10 -1.33 20.16 15.29
N ALA A 11 -1.45 18.83 15.33
CA ALA A 11 -1.50 18.09 16.59
C ALA A 11 -0.15 18.15 17.33
N TYR A 12 0.95 18.06 16.60
CA TYR A 12 2.30 18.12 17.14
C TYR A 12 2.63 19.50 17.71
N ALA A 13 2.28 20.57 16.97
CA ALA A 13 2.38 21.96 17.39
C ALA A 13 1.65 22.22 18.71
N ALA A 14 0.42 21.72 18.84
CA ALA A 14 -0.38 21.85 20.06
C ALA A 14 0.24 21.09 21.26
N ALA A 15 0.81 19.91 21.03
CA ALA A 15 1.42 19.11 22.09
C ALA A 15 2.78 19.66 22.58
N HIS A 16 3.56 20.28 21.68
CA HIS A 16 4.92 20.79 21.98
C HIS A 16 4.97 22.30 22.19
N GLY A 17 3.83 23.00 22.07
CA GLY A 17 3.73 24.45 22.29
C GLY A 17 4.50 25.27 21.25
N MET A 18 4.52 24.83 19.99
CA MET A 18 5.26 25.48 18.90
C MET A 18 4.35 25.89 17.75
N GLU A 19 4.83 26.74 16.85
CA GLU A 19 4.10 27.15 15.64
C GLU A 19 4.02 26.00 14.62
N GLN A 20 2.94 25.98 13.83
CA GLN A 20 2.69 24.93 12.84
C GLN A 20 3.84 24.79 11.83
N ASP A 21 4.41 25.90 11.34
CA ASP A 21 5.48 25.85 10.36
C ASP A 21 6.78 25.28 10.93
N ALA A 22 7.09 25.61 12.19
CA ALA A 22 8.21 25.02 12.91
C ALA A 22 8.00 23.51 13.16
N ALA A 23 6.78 23.10 13.49
CA ALA A 23 6.42 21.70 13.66
C ALA A 23 6.58 20.87 12.37
N ILE A 24 6.24 21.45 11.22
CA ILE A 24 6.41 20.78 9.91
C ILE A 24 7.89 20.48 9.68
N SER A 25 8.76 21.48 9.84
CA SER A 25 10.21 21.33 9.65
C SER A 25 10.79 20.24 10.54
N GLU A 26 10.41 20.21 11.82
CA GLU A 26 10.92 19.22 12.77
C GLU A 26 10.43 17.80 12.44
N ILE A 27 9.15 17.63 12.09
CA ILE A 27 8.60 16.32 11.72
C ILE A 27 9.27 15.79 10.45
N VAL A 28 9.45 16.64 9.43
CA VAL A 28 10.12 16.25 8.19
C VAL A 28 11.55 15.81 8.48
N SER A 29 12.30 16.59 9.26
CA SER A 29 13.65 16.24 9.70
C SER A 29 13.69 14.91 10.46
N LYS A 30 12.74 14.64 11.35
CA LYS A 30 12.66 13.35 12.06
C LYS A 30 12.40 12.18 11.11
N ILE A 31 11.54 12.35 10.12
CA ILE A 31 11.23 11.32 9.13
C ILE A 31 12.43 11.04 8.22
N GLU A 32 13.14 12.08 7.78
CA GLU A 32 14.32 11.95 6.92
C GLU A 32 15.50 11.30 7.63
N ASN A 33 15.71 11.64 8.91
CA ASN A 33 16.84 11.15 9.69
C ASN A 33 16.59 9.80 10.38
N THR A 34 15.36 9.26 10.30
CA THR A 34 15.00 8.01 10.98
C THR A 34 14.67 6.92 9.98
N THR A 35 15.18 5.71 10.22
CA THR A 35 14.79 4.52 9.46
C THR A 35 13.64 3.79 10.18
N PRO A 36 12.70 3.16 9.45
CA PRO A 36 11.60 2.42 10.08
C PRO A 36 12.13 1.26 10.92
N VAL A 37 12.00 1.35 12.26
CA VAL A 37 12.36 0.26 13.19
C VAL A 37 11.08 -0.40 13.70
N PRO A 38 10.85 -1.68 13.40
CA PRO A 38 9.68 -2.39 13.90
C PRO A 38 9.86 -2.77 15.38
N HIS A 39 9.36 -1.92 16.29
CA HIS A 39 9.30 -2.25 17.71
C HIS A 39 8.14 -3.21 18.01
N GLY A 40 8.44 -4.37 18.62
CA GLY A 40 7.44 -5.36 19.02
C GLY A 40 6.76 -6.11 17.87
N ALA A 41 7.27 -5.98 16.64
CA ALA A 41 6.73 -6.73 15.52
C ALA A 41 7.15 -8.21 15.59
N THR A 42 6.25 -9.09 15.16
CA THR A 42 6.56 -10.50 14.96
C THR A 42 7.52 -10.65 13.78
N LYS A 43 8.47 -11.59 13.90
CA LYS A 43 9.38 -11.92 12.80
C LYS A 43 8.58 -12.48 11.62
N VAL A 44 8.96 -12.10 10.42
CA VAL A 44 8.41 -12.70 9.20
C VAL A 44 8.80 -14.18 9.18
N SER A 45 7.80 -15.07 9.04
CA SER A 45 8.06 -16.50 8.89
C SER A 45 8.70 -16.76 7.53
N SER A 46 9.87 -17.40 7.53
CA SER A 46 10.58 -17.85 6.33
C SER A 46 10.59 -19.38 6.19
N ASP A 47 9.71 -20.08 6.91
CA ASP A 47 9.63 -21.53 6.83
C ASP A 47 9.16 -22.00 5.45
N ALA A 48 9.76 -23.09 4.96
CA ALA A 48 9.48 -23.65 3.65
C ALA A 48 8.02 -24.13 3.52
N THR A 49 7.40 -24.57 4.62
CA THR A 49 6.00 -25.00 4.62
C THR A 49 5.07 -23.82 4.44
N THR A 50 5.27 -22.75 5.21
CA THR A 50 4.48 -21.52 5.05
C THR A 50 4.66 -20.94 3.65
N SER A 51 5.89 -20.90 3.12
CA SER A 51 6.17 -20.39 1.78
C SER A 51 5.40 -21.14 0.69
N ARG A 52 5.33 -22.47 0.75
CA ARG A 52 4.54 -23.28 -0.21
C ARG A 52 3.04 -23.02 -0.09
N LEU A 53 2.53 -22.89 1.13
CA LEU A 53 1.11 -22.66 1.38
C LEU A 53 0.65 -21.26 0.94
N THR A 54 1.57 -20.30 0.86
CA THR A 54 1.27 -18.92 0.47
C THR A 54 1.76 -18.55 -0.94
N ASP A 55 2.21 -19.53 -1.75
CA ASP A 55 2.66 -19.26 -3.12
C ASP A 55 1.47 -19.04 -4.07
N VAL A 56 1.33 -17.81 -4.56
CA VAL A 56 0.24 -17.41 -5.45
C VAL A 56 0.52 -17.72 -6.93
N LYS A 57 1.74 -18.17 -7.28
CA LYS A 57 2.12 -18.43 -8.69
C LYS A 57 1.27 -19.49 -9.37
N GLY A 58 0.73 -20.42 -8.58
CA GLY A 58 -0.16 -21.48 -9.06
C GLY A 58 -1.62 -21.08 -9.22
N PHE A 59 -2.01 -19.85 -8.85
CA PHE A 59 -3.42 -19.44 -8.93
C PHE A 59 -3.85 -19.22 -10.39
N THR A 60 -5.02 -19.79 -10.72
CA THR A 60 -5.64 -19.72 -12.04
C THR A 60 -7.03 -19.08 -11.96
N GLY A 61 -7.62 -18.78 -13.12
CA GLY A 61 -8.95 -18.15 -13.22
C GLY A 61 -9.04 -16.84 -12.44
N SER A 62 -10.19 -16.61 -11.80
CA SER A 62 -10.48 -15.38 -11.03
C SER A 62 -9.56 -15.19 -9.82
N HIS A 63 -8.97 -16.26 -9.27
CA HIS A 63 -8.01 -16.13 -8.17
C HIS A 63 -6.72 -15.44 -8.58
N LYS A 64 -6.29 -15.58 -9.84
CA LYS A 64 -5.08 -14.91 -10.36
C LYS A 64 -5.22 -13.39 -10.39
N GLU A 65 -6.43 -12.88 -10.59
CA GLU A 65 -6.68 -11.44 -10.69
C GLU A 65 -6.59 -10.75 -9.32
N ARG A 66 -6.78 -11.50 -8.25
CA ARG A 66 -6.81 -11.00 -6.87
C ARG A 66 -5.43 -10.79 -6.25
N PHE A 67 -4.38 -11.39 -6.82
CA PHE A 67 -3.03 -11.37 -6.26
C PHE A 67 -2.00 -10.96 -7.30
N ASP A 68 -0.93 -10.29 -6.85
CA ASP A 68 0.22 -10.05 -7.68
C ASP A 68 1.16 -11.26 -7.70
N ALA A 69 1.41 -11.80 -8.89
CA ALA A 69 2.24 -12.99 -9.08
C ALA A 69 3.72 -12.77 -8.73
N ALA A 70 4.20 -11.51 -8.77
CA ALA A 70 5.60 -11.19 -8.44
C ALA A 70 5.82 -11.04 -6.93
N THR A 71 4.91 -10.33 -6.25
CA THR A 71 5.07 -10.00 -4.82
C THR A 71 4.27 -10.88 -3.87
N GLY A 72 3.29 -11.64 -4.36
CA GLY A 72 2.37 -12.43 -3.54
C GLY A 72 1.29 -11.60 -2.83
N ARG A 73 1.32 -10.27 -2.97
CA ARG A 73 0.39 -9.37 -2.27
C ARG A 73 -0.96 -9.33 -2.96
N GLY A 74 -2.03 -9.24 -2.18
CA GLY A 74 -3.37 -9.02 -2.71
C GLY A 74 -3.49 -7.66 -3.39
N ARG A 75 -4.19 -7.61 -4.53
CA ARG A 75 -4.45 -6.38 -5.31
C ARG A 75 -5.65 -5.57 -4.80
N GLY A 76 -6.24 -5.97 -3.68
CA GLY A 76 -7.34 -5.24 -3.05
C GLY A 76 -8.56 -5.11 -3.98
N LEU A 77 -9.08 -3.88 -4.12
CA LEU A 77 -10.24 -3.58 -4.95
C LEU A 77 -9.97 -3.84 -6.44
N GLU A 78 -8.78 -3.51 -6.92
CA GLU A 78 -8.40 -3.66 -8.33
C GLU A 78 -8.46 -5.11 -8.81
N GLY A 79 -8.19 -6.06 -7.91
CA GLY A 79 -8.30 -7.49 -8.20
C GLY A 79 -9.71 -8.08 -8.03
N ARG A 80 -10.71 -7.25 -7.69
CA ARG A 80 -12.10 -7.64 -7.45
C ARG A 80 -13.10 -6.92 -8.37
N THR A 81 -12.63 -5.96 -9.15
CA THR A 81 -13.45 -5.23 -10.13
C THR A 81 -13.36 -5.94 -11.47
N ASP A 82 -14.52 -6.26 -12.05
CA ASP A 82 -14.57 -6.81 -13.40
C ASP A 82 -14.17 -5.73 -14.40
N LYS A 83 -13.21 -6.03 -15.27
CA LYS A 83 -12.79 -5.05 -16.27
C LYS A 83 -13.91 -4.93 -17.31
N PRO A 84 -14.19 -3.72 -17.81
CA PRO A 84 -15.24 -3.54 -18.81
C PRO A 84 -15.01 -4.47 -20.01
N PRO A 85 -16.08 -5.08 -20.55
CA PRO A 85 -15.96 -6.04 -21.64
C PRO A 85 -15.33 -5.37 -22.87
N ALA A 86 -14.61 -6.16 -23.67
CA ALA A 86 -13.92 -5.68 -24.88
C ALA A 86 -14.91 -5.14 -25.94
N PHE A 87 -16.17 -5.57 -25.89
CA PHE A 87 -17.25 -4.99 -26.68
C PHE A 87 -18.35 -4.51 -25.72
N THR A 88 -18.81 -3.29 -25.91
CA THR A 88 -20.04 -2.78 -25.33
C THR A 88 -21.08 -2.67 -26.45
N ALA A 89 -22.37 -2.52 -26.09
CA ALA A 89 -23.45 -2.33 -27.06
C ALA A 89 -23.23 -1.11 -28.00
N THR A 90 -22.28 -0.24 -27.66
CA THR A 90 -21.95 1.00 -28.36
C THR A 90 -20.58 0.99 -29.05
N GLY A 91 -19.79 -0.11 -28.99
CA GLY A 91 -18.52 -0.23 -29.74
C GLY A 91 -17.38 -1.02 -29.06
N ILE A 92 -16.18 -0.98 -29.65
CA ILE A 92 -14.96 -1.63 -29.13
C ILE A 92 -14.37 -0.77 -28.01
N SER A 93 -14.30 -1.32 -26.80
CA SER A 93 -13.65 -0.68 -25.66
C SER A 93 -12.16 -1.04 -25.66
N ALA A 94 -11.32 -0.04 -25.96
CA ALA A 94 -9.84 0.04 -25.90
C ALA A 94 -9.01 -1.23 -26.24
N PRO A 95 -7.98 -1.13 -27.10
CA PRO A 95 -7.16 -2.29 -27.46
C PRO A 95 -6.46 -2.88 -26.23
N ARG A 96 -6.62 -4.19 -26.01
CA ARG A 96 -5.82 -4.93 -25.02
C ARG A 96 -4.36 -4.94 -25.51
N LYS A 97 -3.47 -4.34 -24.72
CA LYS A 97 -2.02 -4.55 -24.84
C LYS A 97 -1.64 -5.95 -24.38
#